data_AF-A0A2N9HEQ6-F1
#
_entry.id   AF-A0A2N9HEQ6-F1
#
_cell.length_a   1.000
_cell.length_b   1.000
_cell.length_c   1.000
_cell.angle_alpha   90.00
_cell.angle_beta   90.00
_cell.angle_gamma   90.00
#
_symmetry.space_group_name_H-M   'P 1'
#
loop_
_entity.id
_entity.type
_entity.pdbx_description
1 polymer ?
#
loop_
_entity_poly.entity_id
_entity_poly.type
_entity_poly.pdbx_seq_one_letter_code
_entity_poly.pdbx_strand_id
1 'polypeptide(L)'
;MASSSSLNTQKAIDLNDAPSVIVTATAVAAGHCTPEDGKVLAGRTDLQIINDLMALTIQCVAFISNMGCRLHVRNHEVRALHSQVTILQRLLKESKKKVGEVKEENKRLKVLMDSYADD
;
A
#
# COMPACT_ATOMS: atom_id res chain seq x y z
N MET A 1 14.80 8.23 24.83
CA MET A 1 14.92 8.43 23.36
C MET A 1 15.64 7.22 22.79
N ALA A 2 14.94 6.35 22.09
CA ALA A 2 15.53 5.22 21.38
C ALA A 2 14.86 5.20 20.00
N SER A 3 15.51 5.85 19.04
CA SER A 3 15.10 5.84 17.64
C SER A 3 15.62 4.55 17.02
N SER A 4 14.74 3.55 16.87
CA SER A 4 15.06 2.33 16.14
C SER A 4 14.86 2.59 14.64
N SER A 5 15.94 2.91 13.94
CA SER A 5 15.94 2.95 12.48
C SER A 5 15.90 1.51 11.95
N SER A 6 14.72 1.03 11.55
CA SER A 6 14.65 -0.18 10.74
C SER A 6 15.20 0.15 9.36
N LEU A 7 16.42 -0.31 9.06
CA LEU A 7 16.94 -0.36 7.70
C LEU A 7 15.91 -1.08 6.84
N ASN A 8 15.24 -0.32 5.97
CA ASN A 8 14.55 -0.86 4.82
C ASN A 8 15.64 -1.43 3.91
N THR A 9 15.87 -2.74 3.98
CA THR A 9 16.63 -3.45 2.94
C THR A 9 15.78 -3.43 1.68
N GLN A 10 15.83 -2.31 0.97
CA GLN A 10 15.42 -2.24 -0.41
C GLN A 10 16.37 -3.18 -1.14
N LYS A 11 15.97 -4.45 -1.26
CA LYS A 11 16.65 -5.41 -2.13
C LYS A 11 16.55 -4.80 -3.52
N ALA A 12 17.64 -4.17 -3.95
CA ALA A 12 17.79 -3.71 -5.31
C ALA A 12 17.51 -4.94 -6.17
N ILE A 13 16.49 -4.86 -7.02
CA ILE A 13 16.26 -5.89 -8.01
C ILE A 13 17.46 -5.75 -8.93
N ASP A 14 18.43 -6.65 -8.82
CA ASP A 14 19.55 -6.70 -9.74
C ASP A 14 19.00 -7.19 -11.08
N LEU A 15 18.86 -6.28 -12.05
CA LEU A 15 18.38 -6.62 -13.39
C LEU A 15 19.33 -7.56 -14.13
N ASN A 16 20.56 -7.79 -13.64
CA ASN A 16 21.55 -8.66 -14.27
C ASN A 16 21.46 -10.13 -13.82
N ASP A 17 20.67 -10.46 -12.80
CA ASP A 17 20.69 -11.80 -12.18
C ASP A 17 19.53 -12.71 -12.63
N ALA A 18 18.86 -12.39 -13.76
CA ALA A 18 17.66 -13.12 -14.17
C ALA A 18 17.60 -13.40 -15.68
N PRO A 19 18.01 -14.62 -16.10
CA PRO A 19 17.49 -15.26 -17.31
C PRO A 19 15.95 -15.25 -17.37
N SER A 20 15.29 -15.14 -16.21
CA SER A 20 13.83 -15.07 -16.05
C SER A 20 13.19 -13.84 -16.70
N VAL A 21 13.82 -12.65 -16.71
CA VAL A 21 13.15 -11.43 -17.20
C VAL A 21 13.02 -11.45 -18.72
N ILE A 22 14.07 -11.89 -19.42
CA ILE A 22 14.06 -12.06 -20.88
C ILE A 22 13.07 -13.17 -21.28
N VAL A 23 13.04 -14.29 -20.54
CA VAL A 23 12.11 -15.39 -20.77
C VAL A 23 10.65 -14.96 -20.55
N THR A 24 10.35 -14.22 -19.49
CA THR A 24 9.00 -13.70 -19.23
C THR A 24 8.58 -12.65 -20.26
N ALA A 25 9.47 -11.73 -20.65
CA ALA A 25 9.19 -10.76 -21.69
C ALA A 25 8.89 -11.44 -23.05
N THR A 26 9.65 -12.47 -23.41
CA THR A 26 9.47 -13.25 -24.64
C THR A 26 8.15 -14.02 -24.62
N ALA A 27 7.79 -14.64 -23.49
CA ALA A 27 6.54 -15.38 -23.34
C ALA A 27 5.30 -14.45 -23.40
N VAL A 28 5.37 -13.27 -22.78
CA VAL A 28 4.29 -12.28 -22.83
C VAL A 28 4.13 -11.70 -24.24
N ALA A 29 5.25 -11.40 -24.92
CA ALA A 29 5.25 -10.92 -26.30
C ALA A 29 4.67 -11.97 -27.27
N ALA A 30 5.02 -13.24 -27.13
CA ALA A 30 4.47 -14.33 -27.96
C ALA A 30 2.95 -14.47 -27.82
N GLY A 31 2.36 -14.10 -26.68
CA GLY A 31 0.91 -14.09 -26.46
C GLY A 31 0.19 -12.82 -26.94
N HIS A 32 0.93 -11.77 -27.33
CA HIS A 32 0.38 -10.47 -27.72
C HIS A 32 0.71 -10.06 -29.17
N CYS A 33 1.71 -10.67 -29.82
CA CYS A 33 2.05 -10.38 -31.20
C CYS A 33 1.02 -10.99 -32.16
N THR A 34 0.34 -10.15 -32.93
CA THR A 34 -0.56 -10.52 -33.99
C THR A 34 0.19 -10.64 -35.34
N PRO A 35 -0.34 -11.39 -36.32
CA PRO A 35 0.27 -11.46 -37.66
C PRO A 35 0.43 -10.10 -38.35
N GLU A 36 -0.37 -9.09 -37.96
CA GLU A 36 -0.26 -7.73 -38.49
C GLU A 36 0.94 -6.97 -37.92
N ASP A 37 1.34 -7.24 -36.68
CA ASP A 37 2.54 -6.66 -36.09
C ASP A 37 3.80 -7.08 -36.88
N GLY A 38 3.83 -8.32 -37.37
CA GLY A 38 4.89 -8.81 -38.26
C GLY A 38 4.97 -8.07 -39.60
N LYS A 39 3.84 -7.67 -40.18
CA LYS A 39 3.80 -6.89 -41.43
C LYS A 39 4.24 -5.43 -41.23
N VAL A 40 3.86 -4.82 -40.09
CA VAL A 40 4.27 -3.47 -39.72
C VAL A 40 5.79 -3.42 -39.47
N LEU A 41 6.34 -4.45 -38.85
CA LEU A 41 7.79 -4.58 -38.61
C LEU A 41 8.56 -4.86 -39.91
N ALA A 42 8.05 -5.68 -40.82
CA ALA A 42 8.71 -6.01 -42.09
C ALA A 42 8.90 -4.81 -43.04
N GLY A 43 8.11 -3.73 -42.88
CA GLY A 43 8.23 -2.51 -43.67
C GLY A 43 9.08 -1.39 -43.03
N ARG A 44 9.57 -1.57 -41.79
CA ARG A 44 10.38 -0.57 -41.08
C ARG A 44 11.86 -0.92 -41.13
N THR A 45 12.70 0.08 -41.32
CA THR A 45 14.16 -0.07 -41.19
C THR A 45 14.51 -0.38 -39.73
N ASP A 46 15.52 -1.23 -39.48
CA ASP A 46 15.94 -1.67 -38.14
C ASP A 46 16.13 -0.50 -37.14
N LEU A 47 16.64 0.64 -37.62
CA LEU A 47 16.86 1.83 -36.81
C LEU A 47 15.54 2.48 -36.31
N GLN A 48 14.48 2.44 -37.12
CA GLN A 48 13.16 2.97 -36.75
C GLN A 48 12.52 2.11 -35.66
N ILE A 49 12.61 0.78 -35.80
CA ILE A 49 12.10 -0.20 -34.82
C ILE A 49 12.82 -0.02 -33.48
N ILE A 50 14.14 0.15 -33.50
CA ILE A 50 14.92 0.40 -32.28
C ILE A 50 14.50 1.70 -31.59
N ASN A 51 14.32 2.79 -32.34
CA ASN A 51 13.90 4.08 -31.77
C ASN A 51 12.50 4.01 -31.13
N ASP A 52 11.55 3.35 -31.79
CA ASP A 52 10.19 3.20 -31.26
C ASP A 52 10.18 2.31 -30.00
N LEU A 53 10.98 1.24 -29.99
CA LEU A 53 11.14 0.37 -28.84
C LEU A 53 11.79 1.11 -27.66
N MET A 54 12.80 1.94 -27.91
CA MET A 54 13.41 2.78 -26.87
C MET A 54 12.40 3.77 -26.29
N ALA A 55 11.60 4.43 -27.13
CA ALA A 55 10.55 5.34 -26.69
C ALA A 55 9.51 4.63 -25.81
N LEU A 56 9.06 3.44 -26.24
CA LEU A 56 8.15 2.61 -25.47
C LEU A 56 8.77 2.18 -24.13
N THR A 57 10.04 1.77 -24.13
CA THR A 57 10.75 1.37 -22.90
C THR A 57 10.85 2.53 -21.92
N ILE A 58 11.18 3.74 -22.38
CA ILE A 58 11.23 4.94 -21.53
C ILE A 58 9.85 5.25 -20.93
N GLN A 59 8.78 5.16 -21.73
CA GLN A 59 7.41 5.37 -21.25
C GLN A 59 7.00 4.33 -20.22
N CYS A 60 7.30 3.05 -20.45
CA CYS A 60 7.03 1.97 -19.50
C CYS A 60 7.77 2.20 -18.17
N VAL A 61 9.05 2.55 -18.22
CA VAL A 61 9.84 2.85 -17.01
C VAL A 61 9.27 4.05 -16.26
N ALA A 62 8.90 5.12 -16.96
CA ALA A 62 8.28 6.30 -16.34
C ALA A 62 6.93 5.98 -15.69
N PHE A 63 6.10 5.16 -16.36
CA PHE A 63 4.81 4.72 -15.85
C PHE A 63 4.94 3.86 -14.59
N ILE A 64 5.82 2.84 -14.62
CA ILE A 64 6.10 1.97 -13.48
C ILE A 64 6.68 2.79 -12.32
N SER A 65 7.59 3.72 -12.60
CA SER A 65 8.15 4.63 -11.58
C SER A 65 7.06 5.47 -10.92
N ASN A 66 6.15 6.06 -11.70
CA ASN A 66 5.03 6.84 -11.18
C ASN A 66 4.11 6.00 -10.28
N MET A 67 3.78 4.77 -10.70
CA MET A 67 3.01 3.83 -9.88
C MET A 67 3.74 3.49 -8.58
N GLY A 68 5.05 3.26 -8.64
CA GLY A 68 5.90 2.99 -7.48
C GLY A 68 5.87 4.14 -6.47
N CYS A 69 6.02 5.39 -6.93
CA CYS A 69 5.94 6.57 -6.07
C CYS A 69 4.56 6.70 -5.41
N ARG A 70 3.47 6.53 -6.18
CA ARG A 70 2.11 6.59 -5.65
C ARG A 70 1.87 5.50 -4.60
N LEU A 71 2.32 4.28 -4.87
CA LEU A 71 2.22 3.17 -3.92
C LEU A 71 2.99 3.46 -2.64
N HIS A 72 4.20 4.04 -2.73
CA HIS A 72 5.01 4.40 -1.58
C HIS A 72 4.31 5.42 -0.67
N VAL A 73 3.74 6.48 -1.25
CA VAL A 73 2.97 7.49 -0.49
C VAL A 73 1.76 6.85 0.19
N ARG A 74 0.96 6.06 -0.54
CA ARG A 74 -0.20 5.37 0.02
C ARG A 74 0.17 4.40 1.15
N ASN A 75 1.32 3.72 1.05
CA ASN A 75 1.79 2.82 2.09
C ASN A 75 2.11 3.58 3.39
N HIS A 76 2.73 4.76 3.30
CA HIS A 76 2.96 5.60 4.48
C HIS A 76 1.65 6.06 5.13
N GLU A 77 0.67 6.47 4.33
CA GLU A 77 -0.66 6.85 4.83
C GLU A 77 -1.34 5.68 5.55
N VAL A 78 -1.32 4.48 4.96
CA VAL A 78 -1.86 3.26 5.58
C VAL A 78 -1.19 2.97 6.92
N ARG A 79 0.14 3.10 7.00
CA ARG A 79 0.88 2.92 8.26
C ARG A 79 0.52 3.97 9.31
N ALA A 80 0.33 5.22 8.90
CA ALA A 80 -0.12 6.30 9.79
C ALA A 80 -1.53 6.03 10.32
N LEU A 81 -2.47 5.64 9.44
CA LEU A 81 -3.83 5.25 9.81
C LEU A 81 -3.84 4.06 10.77
N HIS A 82 -3.03 3.03 10.51
CA HIS A 82 -2.91 1.88 11.40
C HIS A 82 -2.46 2.29 12.82
N SER A 83 -1.50 3.22 12.91
CA SER A 83 -1.04 3.77 14.19
C SER A 83 -2.16 4.53 14.92
N GLN A 84 -2.94 5.34 14.19
CA GLN A 84 -4.09 6.06 14.76
C GLN A 84 -5.19 5.12 15.24
N VAL A 85 -5.53 4.10 14.44
CA VAL A 85 -6.53 3.07 14.81
C VAL A 85 -6.12 2.36 16.10
N THR A 86 -4.83 2.03 16.24
CA THR A 86 -4.31 1.39 17.46
C THR A 86 -4.51 2.28 18.70
N ILE A 87 -4.29 3.60 18.58
CA ILE A 87 -4.52 4.56 19.68
C ILE A 87 -6.01 4.65 20.00
N LEU A 88 -6.86 4.81 18.98
CA LEU A 88 -8.31 4.90 19.15
C LEU A 88 -8.91 3.66 19.79
N GLN A 89 -8.44 2.45 19.44
CA GLN A 89 -8.87 1.21 20.07
C GLN A 89 -8.56 1.18 21.57
N ARG A 90 -7.40 1.70 21.99
CA ARG A 90 -7.04 1.80 23.41
C ARG A 90 -7.96 2.78 24.15
N LEU A 91 -8.17 3.96 23.58
CA LEU A 91 -9.06 4.98 24.16
C LEU A 91 -10.49 4.48 24.27
N LEU A 92 -10.98 3.76 23.25
CA LEU A 92 -12.30 3.15 23.27
C LEU A 92 -12.44 2.12 24.39
N LYS A 93 -11.42 1.27 24.59
CA LYS A 93 -11.40 0.28 25.67
C LYS A 93 -11.45 0.95 27.05
N GLU A 94 -10.66 2.01 27.24
CA GLU A 94 -10.64 2.77 28.49
C GLU A 94 -11.97 3.49 28.75
N SER A 95 -12.53 4.15 27.74
CA SER A 95 -13.83 4.84 27.84
C SER A 95 -14.96 3.88 28.19
N LYS A 96 -15.00 2.69 27.56
CA LYS A 96 -15.97 1.64 27.92
C LYS A 96 -15.86 1.21 29.38
N LYS A 97 -14.64 1.11 29.93
CA LYS A 97 -14.43 0.80 31.36
C LYS A 97 -15.01 1.88 32.26
N LYS A 98 -14.68 3.15 31.98
CA LYS A 98 -15.15 4.31 32.75
C LYS A 98 -16.68 4.45 32.72
N VAL A 99 -17.30 4.23 31.55
CA VAL A 99 -18.77 4.21 31.42
C VAL A 99 -19.38 3.13 32.32
N GLY A 100 -18.75 1.96 32.43
CA GLY A 100 -19.18 0.90 33.36
C GLY A 100 -19.11 1.34 34.82
N GLU A 101 -17.98 1.90 35.24
CA GLU A 101 -17.77 2.41 36.61
C GLU A 101 -18.81 3.47 36.99
N VAL A 102 -19.01 4.48 36.13
CA VAL A 102 -20.00 5.55 36.33
C VAL A 102 -21.42 5.00 36.39
N LYS A 103 -21.74 3.98 35.59
CA LYS A 103 -23.07 3.35 35.61
C LYS A 103 -23.34 2.67 36.95
N GLU A 104 -22.36 2.00 37.54
CA GLU A 104 -22.52 1.37 38.85
C GLU A 104 -22.59 2.40 39.99
N GLU A 105 -21.80 3.47 39.91
CA GLU A 105 -21.88 4.59 40.86
C GLU A 105 -23.26 5.27 40.81
N ASN A 106 -23.77 5.55 39.62
CA ASN A 106 -25.12 6.12 39.45
C ASN A 106 -26.22 5.23 40.02
N LYS A 107 -26.10 3.90 39.92
CA LYS A 107 -27.06 2.98 40.58
C LYS A 107 -27.01 3.12 42.10
N ARG A 108 -25.80 3.19 42.68
CA ARG A 108 -25.62 3.36 44.14
C ARG A 108 -26.18 4.69 44.63
N LEU A 109 -25.90 5.77 43.89
CA LEU A 109 -26.42 7.10 44.18
C LEU A 109 -27.95 7.13 44.09
N LYS A 110 -28.55 6.44 43.12
CA LYS A 110 -30.00 6.33 43.02
C LYS A 110 -30.61 5.67 44.26
N VAL A 111 -30.06 4.54 44.71
CA VAL A 111 -30.52 3.86 45.94
C VAL A 111 -30.41 4.79 47.15
N LEU A 112 -29.31 5.54 47.25
CA LEU A 112 -29.12 6.50 48.34
C LEU A 112 -30.14 7.65 48.27
N MET A 113 -30.40 8.21 47.09
CA MET A 113 -31.40 9.25 46.89
C MET A 113 -32.80 8.77 47.28
N ASP A 114 -33.18 7.57 46.85
CA ASP A 114 -34.49 6.98 47.16
C ASP A 114 -34.65 6.85 48.69
N SER A 115 -33.59 6.47 49.42
CA SER A 115 -33.65 6.38 50.89
C SER A 115 -33.85 7.71 51.63
N TYR A 116 -33.49 8.85 51.01
CA TYR A 116 -33.71 10.18 51.58
C TYR A 116 -35.08 10.76 51.20
N ALA A 117 -35.77 10.19 50.21
CA ALA A 117 -37.09 10.65 49.78
C ALA A 117 -38.25 10.02 50.58
N ASP A 118 -37.95 8.94 51.33
CA ASP A 118 -38.90 8.21 52.18
C ASP A 118 -38.94 8.73 53.64
N ASP A 119 -38.10 9.73 54.01
CA ASP A 119 -38.12 10.48 55.28
C ASP A 119 -38.97 11.77 55.17
#